data_AF-A0A2M6XYV6-F1
#
_entry.id   AF-A0A2M6XYV6-F1
#
_cell.length_a   1.000
_cell.length_b   1.000
_cell.length_c   1.000
_cell.angle_alpha   90.00
_cell.angle_beta   90.00
_cell.angle_gamma   90.00
#
_symmetry.space_group_name_H-M   'P 1'
#
loop_
_entity.id
_entity.type
_entity.pdbx_description
1 polymer ?
#
loop_
_entity_poly.entity_id
_entity_poly.type
_entity_poly.pdbx_seq_one_letter_code
_entity_poly.pdbx_strand_id
1 'polypeptide(L)'
;MEHGLRILQVLLIVAAAPLVGGLIKKIKNLVRMRRGAPLLQPYWNFFKLLGKSDEVISEHASWLFKAAPYAVISSAAAALLLVPLFGGFAAAGGMGDIVAVLFILALGRFFMALAGMDAASAFGGMGSSREMFISSLAEPAALVSFFALALNAGSTSFAAIAGNGVFHASSLTAGFA
;
A
#
# COMPACT_ATOMS: atom_id res chain seq x y z
N MET A 1 2.36 19.02 18.43
CA MET A 1 3.55 18.18 18.17
C MET A 1 3.22 16.88 17.45
N GLU A 2 2.04 16.28 17.66
CA GLU A 2 1.68 14.98 17.06
C GLU A 2 1.55 14.98 15.53
N HIS A 3 1.01 16.06 14.94
CA HIS A 3 0.93 16.17 13.47
C HIS A 3 2.30 16.17 12.79
N GLY A 4 3.32 16.76 13.43
CA GLY A 4 4.69 16.77 12.90
C GLY A 4 5.29 15.37 12.84
N LEU A 5 5.02 14.54 13.86
CA LEU A 5 5.48 13.15 13.89
C LEU A 5 4.83 12.30 12.79
N ARG A 6 3.54 12.52 12.50
CA ARG A 6 2.81 11.82 11.42
C ARG A 6 3.32 12.23 10.03
N ILE A 7 3.58 13.52 9.81
CA ILE A 7 4.16 13.99 8.55
C ILE A 7 5.56 13.40 8.36
N LEU A 8 6.39 13.41 9.41
CA LEU A 8 7.72 12.82 9.38
C LEU A 8 7.65 11.31 9.09
N GLN A 9 6.71 10.59 9.72
CA GLN A 9 6.44 9.17 9.44
C GLN A 9 6.14 8.94 7.96
N VAL A 10 5.21 9.72 7.38
CA VAL A 10 4.85 9.60 5.96
C VAL A 10 6.06 9.82 5.07
N LEU A 11 6.83 10.89 5.32
CA LEU A 11 8.03 11.21 4.55
C LEU A 11 9.08 10.10 4.64
N LEU A 12 9.35 9.58 5.85
CA LEU A 12 10.32 8.49 6.05
C LEU A 12 9.91 7.22 5.32
N ILE A 13 8.64 6.86 5.37
CA ILE A 13 8.15 5.62 4.75
C ILE A 13 8.09 5.74 3.23
N VAL A 14 7.64 6.88 2.70
CA VAL A 14 7.66 7.15 1.26
C VAL A 14 9.11 7.14 0.76
N ALA A 15 10.04 7.73 1.52
CA ALA A 15 11.47 7.67 1.19
C ALA A 15 12.03 6.25 1.28
N ALA A 16 11.58 5.42 2.24
CA ALA A 16 12.04 4.03 2.41
C ALA A 16 11.42 3.05 1.41
N ALA A 17 10.24 3.34 0.85
CA ALA A 17 9.51 2.42 -0.02
C ALA A 17 10.33 1.93 -1.24
N PRO A 18 11.05 2.78 -2.00
CA PRO A 18 11.91 2.33 -3.10
C PRO A 18 13.06 1.42 -2.65
N LEU A 19 13.59 1.61 -1.44
CA LEU A 19 14.66 0.79 -0.88
C LEU A 19 14.19 -0.63 -0.63
N VAL A 20 12.97 -0.81 -0.13
CA VAL A 20 12.35 -2.15 0.02
C VAL A 20 12.21 -2.81 -1.35
N GLY A 21 11.78 -2.07 -2.38
CA GLY A 21 11.73 -2.58 -3.75
C GLY A 21 13.11 -3.01 -4.29
N GLY A 22 14.16 -2.24 -3.98
CA GLY A 22 15.55 -2.59 -4.29
C GLY A 22 16.03 -3.84 -3.58
N LEU A 23 15.70 -3.97 -2.29
CA LEU A 23 16.02 -5.14 -1.47
C LEU A 23 15.35 -6.40 -2.02
N ILE A 24 14.05 -6.35 -2.34
CA ILE A 24 13.32 -7.48 -2.94
C ILE A 24 13.98 -7.92 -4.25
N LYS A 25 14.36 -6.97 -5.12
CA LYS A 25 15.06 -7.28 -6.38
C LYS A 25 16.42 -7.94 -6.11
N LYS A 26 17.16 -7.45 -5.12
CA LYS A 26 18.46 -8.04 -4.73
C LYS A 26 18.29 -9.47 -4.22
N ILE A 27 17.34 -9.72 -3.33
CA ILE A 27 17.03 -11.07 -2.81
C ILE A 27 16.62 -12.00 -3.97
N LYS A 28 15.71 -11.57 -4.85
CA LYS A 28 15.30 -12.36 -6.02
C LYS A 28 16.48 -12.73 -6.93
N ASN A 29 17.44 -11.82 -7.10
CA ASN A 29 18.64 -12.08 -7.90
C ASN A 29 19.61 -13.04 -7.22
N LEU A 30 19.79 -12.92 -5.89
CA LEU A 30 20.59 -13.86 -5.09
C LEU A 30 20.05 -15.28 -5.18
N VAL A 31 18.73 -15.46 -5.02
CA VAL A 31 18.06 -16.77 -5.15
C VAL A 31 18.23 -17.35 -6.56
N ARG A 32 18.26 -16.49 -7.59
CA ARG A 32 18.49 -16.89 -8.98
C ARG A 32 19.97 -17.04 -9.34
N MET A 33 20.88 -16.97 -8.36
CA MET A 33 22.34 -17.01 -8.57
C MET A 33 22.84 -16.02 -9.63
N ARG A 34 22.20 -14.85 -9.71
CA ARG A 34 22.57 -13.76 -10.62
C ARG A 34 23.08 -12.56 -9.84
N ARG A 35 24.11 -11.87 -10.35
CA ARG A 35 24.49 -10.54 -9.84
C ARG A 35 23.41 -9.54 -10.24
N GLY A 36 22.70 -9.04 -9.23
CA GLY A 36 21.60 -8.11 -9.39
C GLY A 36 22.00 -6.64 -9.40
N ALA A 37 21.04 -5.81 -9.78
CA ALA A 37 20.97 -4.37 -9.54
C ALA A 37 21.46 -3.94 -8.13
N PRO A 38 22.16 -2.79 -7.99
CA PRO A 38 22.46 -2.23 -6.68
C PRO A 38 21.17 -1.78 -5.96
N LEU A 39 21.21 -1.75 -4.62
CA LEU A 39 20.06 -1.42 -3.77
C LEU A 39 19.47 -0.04 -4.07
N LEU A 40 20.31 0.92 -4.46
CA LEU A 40 19.92 2.31 -4.73
C LEU A 40 19.40 2.54 -6.16
N GLN A 41 19.41 1.52 -7.02
CA GLN A 41 18.96 1.66 -8.41
C GLN A 41 17.50 2.15 -8.54
N PRO A 42 16.53 1.75 -7.69
CA PRO A 42 15.18 2.30 -7.73
C PRO A 42 15.14 3.83 -7.59
N TYR A 43 16.00 4.44 -6.78
CA TYR A 43 16.07 5.89 -6.64
C TYR A 43 16.58 6.55 -7.91
N TRP A 44 17.68 6.06 -8.48
CA TRP A 44 18.22 6.59 -9.73
C TRP A 44 17.22 6.47 -10.88
N ASN A 45 16.50 5.34 -10.95
CA ASN A 45 15.44 5.16 -11.94
C ASN A 45 14.29 6.15 -11.73
N PHE A 46 13.89 6.41 -10.48
CA PHE A 46 12.83 7.38 -10.19
C PHE A 46 13.20 8.79 -10.65
N PHE A 47 14.39 9.28 -10.31
CA PHE A 47 14.86 10.59 -10.78
C PHE A 47 15.04 10.64 -12.31
N LYS A 48 15.52 9.55 -12.90
CA LYS A 48 15.61 9.42 -14.36
C LYS A 48 14.24 9.49 -15.04
N LEU A 49 13.21 8.89 -14.45
CA LEU A 49 11.84 8.92 -14.99
C LEU A 49 11.20 10.30 -14.82
N LEU A 50 11.43 10.99 -13.70
CA LEU A 50 10.96 12.38 -13.50
C LEU A 50 11.59 13.35 -14.50
N GLY A 51 12.82 13.09 -14.94
CA GLY A 51 13.48 13.88 -15.99
C GLY A 51 13.00 13.59 -17.41
N LYS A 52 12.08 12.63 -17.60
CA LYS A 52 11.55 12.28 -18.92
C LYS A 52 10.25 13.03 -19.17
N SER A 53 10.30 14.04 -20.04
CA SER A 53 9.15 14.87 -20.42
C SER A 53 8.25 14.25 -21.49
N ASP A 54 8.73 13.23 -22.21
CA ASP A 54 8.03 12.68 -23.36
C ASP A 54 6.99 11.65 -22.91
N GLU A 55 5.80 12.13 -22.57
CA GLU A 55 4.63 11.30 -22.34
C GLU A 55 3.86 11.12 -23.65
N VAL A 56 3.92 9.93 -24.25
CA VAL A 56 3.08 9.57 -25.38
C VAL A 56 1.73 9.14 -24.83
N ILE A 57 0.80 10.09 -24.77
CA ILE A 57 -0.57 9.85 -24.32
C ILE A 57 -1.41 9.46 -25.53
N SER A 58 -2.22 8.41 -25.38
CA SER A 58 -3.18 8.00 -26.40
C SER A 58 -4.18 9.14 -26.69
N GLU A 59 -4.54 9.37 -27.94
CA GLU A 59 -5.52 10.40 -28.32
C GLU A 59 -6.90 10.15 -27.69
N HIS A 60 -7.18 8.90 -27.29
CA HIS A 60 -8.43 8.48 -26.67
C HIS A 60 -8.41 8.52 -25.14
N ALA A 61 -7.27 8.83 -24.51
CA ALA A 61 -7.17 8.88 -23.05
C ALA A 61 -7.89 10.12 -22.51
N SER A 62 -8.74 9.93 -21.50
CA SER A 62 -9.46 10.99 -20.83
C SER A 62 -8.55 11.73 -19.83
N TRP A 63 -9.10 12.77 -19.20
CA TRP A 63 -8.47 13.46 -18.06
C TRP A 63 -8.18 12.51 -16.89
N LEU A 64 -8.91 11.40 -16.82
CA LEU A 64 -8.78 10.36 -15.81
C LEU A 64 -7.39 9.70 -15.82
N PHE A 65 -6.82 9.46 -17.00
CA PHE A 65 -5.46 8.94 -17.12
C PHE A 65 -4.42 9.83 -16.43
N LYS A 66 -4.56 11.16 -16.53
CA LYS A 66 -3.69 12.13 -15.85
C LYS A 66 -3.96 12.24 -14.35
N ALA A 67 -5.21 12.09 -13.93
CA ALA A 67 -5.60 12.18 -12.53
C ALA A 67 -5.26 10.91 -11.72
N ALA A 68 -5.26 9.75 -12.36
CA ALA A 68 -5.12 8.46 -11.68
C ALA A 68 -3.79 8.30 -10.89
N PRO A 69 -2.61 8.67 -11.40
CA PRO A 69 -1.37 8.60 -10.61
C PRO A 69 -1.45 9.40 -9.32
N TYR A 70 -2.07 10.59 -9.35
CA TYR A 70 -2.26 11.42 -8.16
C TYR A 70 -3.26 10.79 -7.18
N ALA A 71 -4.33 10.15 -7.68
CA ALA A 71 -5.30 9.45 -6.85
C ALA A 71 -4.70 8.20 -6.16
N VAL A 72 -3.83 7.46 -6.85
CA VAL A 72 -3.13 6.30 -6.27
C VAL A 72 -2.13 6.74 -5.20
N ILE A 73 -1.37 7.80 -5.45
CA ILE A 73 -0.40 8.33 -4.47
C ILE A 73 -1.14 8.91 -3.26
N SER A 74 -2.23 9.67 -3.47
CA SER A 74 -2.99 10.29 -2.39
C SER A 74 -3.70 9.26 -1.51
N SER A 75 -4.27 8.20 -2.10
CA SER A 75 -4.87 7.10 -1.34
C SER A 75 -3.82 6.36 -0.49
N ALA A 76 -2.65 6.05 -1.05
CA ALA A 76 -1.56 5.44 -0.28
C ALA A 76 -1.06 6.36 0.87
N ALA A 77 -0.93 7.67 0.62
CA ALA A 77 -0.54 8.63 1.64
C ALA A 77 -1.62 8.80 2.73
N ALA A 78 -2.90 8.83 2.36
CA ALA A 78 -4.02 8.89 3.29
C ALA A 78 -4.09 7.65 4.18
N ALA A 79 -3.93 6.45 3.60
CA ALA A 79 -3.85 5.22 4.37
C ALA A 79 -2.70 5.26 5.38
N LEU A 80 -1.54 5.80 5.00
CA LEU A 80 -0.37 5.86 5.85
C LEU A 80 -0.51 6.85 7.03
N LEU A 81 -1.29 7.92 6.85
CA LEU A 81 -1.61 8.87 7.92
C LEU A 81 -2.53 8.27 8.99
N LEU A 82 -3.36 7.30 8.61
CA LEU A 82 -4.30 6.64 9.52
C LEU A 82 -3.63 5.54 10.36
N VAL A 83 -2.52 4.95 9.89
CA VAL A 83 -1.80 3.90 10.60
C VAL A 83 -0.79 4.51 11.57
N PRO A 84 -0.93 4.33 12.90
CA PRO A 84 0.07 4.80 13.86
C PRO A 84 1.28 3.87 13.86
N LEU A 85 2.41 4.31 13.26
CA LEU A 85 3.67 3.53 13.22
C LEU A 85 4.73 4.10 14.15
N PHE A 86 4.81 5.44 14.25
CA PHE A 86 5.74 6.13 15.12
C PHE A 86 4.96 7.09 16.04
N GLY A 87 4.90 6.75 17.33
CA GLY A 87 4.11 7.47 18.34
C GLY A 87 3.19 6.50 19.07
N GLY A 88 3.26 6.48 20.41
CA GLY A 88 2.54 5.50 21.22
C GLY A 88 1.04 5.43 20.90
N PHE A 89 0.49 4.22 20.95
CA PHE A 89 -0.91 3.90 20.60
C PHE A 89 -1.95 4.74 21.36
N ALA A 90 -1.58 5.38 22.47
CA ALA A 90 -2.43 6.27 23.26
C ALA A 90 -2.78 7.60 22.57
N ALA A 91 -1.98 8.06 21.60
CA ALA A 91 -2.19 9.34 20.90
C ALA A 91 -3.15 9.24 19.69
N ALA A 92 -3.53 8.03 19.29
CA ALA A 92 -4.45 7.79 18.18
C ALA A 92 -5.88 7.66 18.70
N GLY A 93 -6.39 8.71 19.35
CA GLY A 93 -7.82 8.80 19.66
C GLY A 93 -8.64 8.72 18.37
N GLY A 94 -9.28 7.56 18.14
CA GLY A 94 -10.38 7.34 17.19
C GLY A 94 -10.16 7.60 15.69
N MET A 95 -8.98 8.03 15.27
CA MET A 95 -8.84 8.65 13.94
C MET A 95 -8.68 7.66 12.78
N GLY A 96 -8.31 6.40 13.04
CA GLY A 96 -8.06 5.39 12.00
C GLY A 96 -8.59 4.01 12.36
N ASP A 97 -9.49 3.50 11.53
CA ASP A 97 -10.01 2.13 11.53
C ASP A 97 -9.34 1.35 10.38
N ILE A 98 -9.08 0.06 10.60
CA ILE A 98 -8.64 -0.89 9.58
C ILE A 98 -9.57 -0.90 8.36
N VAL A 99 -10.88 -0.83 8.59
CA VAL A 99 -11.87 -0.81 7.51
C VAL A 99 -11.63 0.40 6.59
N ALA A 100 -11.41 1.58 7.18
CA ALA A 100 -11.12 2.80 6.41
C ALA A 100 -9.82 2.65 5.60
N VAL A 101 -8.76 2.10 6.19
CA VAL A 101 -7.48 1.88 5.48
C VAL A 101 -7.65 0.92 4.31
N LEU A 102 -8.36 -0.20 4.50
CA LEU A 102 -8.61 -1.17 3.43
C LEU A 102 -9.38 -0.54 2.25
N PHE A 103 -10.45 0.21 2.53
CA PHE A 103 -11.24 0.85 1.49
C PHE A 103 -10.51 2.01 0.80
N ILE A 104 -9.66 2.76 1.50
CA ILE A 104 -8.81 3.78 0.89
C ILE A 104 -7.81 3.13 -0.08
N LEU A 105 -7.19 2.01 0.29
CA LEU A 105 -6.29 1.28 -0.60
C LEU A 105 -7.05 0.64 -1.78
N ALA A 106 -8.26 0.13 -1.56
CA ALA A 106 -9.15 -0.36 -2.61
C ALA A 106 -9.50 0.74 -3.62
N LEU A 107 -9.78 1.96 -3.13
CA LEU A 107 -10.04 3.13 -3.97
C LEU A 107 -8.84 3.45 -4.88
N GLY A 108 -7.61 3.37 -4.34
CA GLY A 108 -6.40 3.51 -5.15
C GLY A 108 -6.32 2.47 -6.29
N ARG A 109 -6.58 1.18 -5.98
CA ARG A 109 -6.62 0.12 -7.01
C ARG A 109 -7.70 0.34 -8.05
N PHE A 110 -8.86 0.84 -7.63
CA PHE A 110 -9.96 1.17 -8.54
C PHE A 110 -9.54 2.23 -9.57
N PHE A 111 -8.92 3.33 -9.14
CA PHE A 111 -8.38 4.34 -10.06
C PHE A 111 -7.27 3.80 -10.96
N MET A 112 -6.44 2.89 -10.45
CA MET A 112 -5.40 2.23 -11.25
C MET A 112 -6.00 1.35 -12.37
N ALA A 113 -7.06 0.59 -12.09
CA ALA A 113 -7.77 -0.20 -13.09
C ALA A 113 -8.53 0.68 -14.10
N LEU A 114 -9.13 1.78 -13.63
CA LEU A 114 -9.75 2.76 -14.53
C LEU A 114 -8.74 3.35 -15.51
N ALA A 115 -7.56 3.76 -15.04
CA ALA A 115 -6.51 4.28 -15.91
C ALA A 115 -6.01 3.27 -16.94
N GLY A 116 -5.99 1.98 -16.56
CA GLY A 116 -5.66 0.89 -17.49
C GLY A 116 -6.68 0.75 -18.62
N MET A 117 -7.97 0.91 -18.33
CA MET A 117 -9.04 0.88 -19.33
C MET A 117 -9.11 2.16 -20.18
N ASP A 118 -8.84 3.32 -19.58
CA ASP A 118 -8.91 4.64 -20.23
C ASP A 118 -7.88 4.80 -21.37
N ALA A 119 -6.77 4.06 -21.32
CA ALA A 119 -5.79 4.02 -22.40
C ALA A 119 -6.32 3.35 -23.70
N ALA A 120 -7.53 2.78 -23.68
CA ALA A 120 -8.21 2.12 -24.81
C ALA A 120 -7.36 1.06 -25.53
N SER A 121 -6.43 0.43 -24.82
CA SER A 121 -5.56 -0.63 -25.35
C SER A 121 -6.08 -2.02 -24.98
N ALA A 122 -5.85 -2.99 -25.87
CA ALA A 122 -6.22 -4.39 -25.61
C ALA A 122 -5.59 -4.94 -24.32
N PHE A 123 -4.35 -4.52 -24.01
CA PHE A 123 -3.63 -4.96 -22.81
C PHE A 123 -4.12 -4.27 -21.53
N GLY A 124 -4.52 -3.00 -21.61
CA GLY A 124 -4.99 -2.24 -20.47
C GLY A 124 -6.26 -2.82 -19.86
N GLY A 125 -7.26 -3.15 -20.69
CA GLY A 125 -8.49 -3.81 -20.25
C GLY A 125 -8.25 -5.24 -19.73
N MET A 126 -7.43 -6.03 -20.43
CA MET A 126 -7.07 -7.39 -20.00
C MET A 126 -6.33 -7.40 -18.65
N GLY A 127 -5.41 -6.47 -18.42
CA GLY A 127 -4.70 -6.32 -17.15
C GLY A 127 -5.63 -5.88 -16.02
N SER A 128 -6.46 -4.87 -16.28
CA SER A 128 -7.41 -4.34 -15.30
C SER A 128 -8.43 -5.38 -14.85
N SER A 129 -8.92 -6.23 -15.76
CA SER A 129 -9.83 -7.33 -15.42
C SER A 129 -9.20 -8.34 -14.45
N ARG A 130 -7.92 -8.70 -14.66
CA ARG A 130 -7.21 -9.64 -13.78
C ARG A 130 -6.96 -9.06 -12.39
N GLU A 131 -6.52 -7.81 -12.33
CA GLU A 131 -6.29 -7.11 -11.06
C GLU A 131 -7.59 -6.94 -10.26
N MET A 132 -8.70 -6.61 -10.92
CA MET A 132 -10.01 -6.49 -10.27
C MET A 132 -10.55 -7.85 -9.82
N PHE A 133 -10.35 -8.92 -10.59
CA PHE A 133 -10.72 -10.27 -10.16
C PHE A 133 -9.98 -10.68 -8.88
N ILE A 134 -8.65 -10.51 -8.83
CA ILE A 134 -7.86 -10.81 -7.63
C ILE A 134 -8.31 -9.93 -6.45
N SER A 135 -8.56 -8.64 -6.69
CA SER A 135 -8.99 -7.70 -5.65
C SER A 135 -10.35 -8.08 -5.06
N SER A 136 -11.32 -8.49 -5.90
CA SER A 136 -12.65 -8.95 -5.45
C SER A 136 -12.61 -10.16 -4.52
N LEU A 137 -11.56 -10.99 -4.63
CA LEU A 137 -11.33 -12.14 -3.75
C LEU A 137 -10.55 -11.74 -2.50
N ALA A 138 -9.52 -10.90 -2.67
CA ALA A 138 -8.61 -10.52 -1.60
C ALA A 138 -9.23 -9.54 -0.58
N GLU A 139 -10.10 -8.63 -1.02
CA GLU A 139 -10.70 -7.62 -0.14
C GLU A 139 -11.62 -8.24 0.94
N PRO A 140 -12.58 -9.13 0.61
CA PRO A 140 -13.37 -9.83 1.62
C PRO A 140 -12.51 -10.68 2.55
N ALA A 141 -11.50 -11.38 2.01
CA ALA A 141 -10.60 -12.21 2.80
C ALA A 141 -9.79 -11.38 3.82
N ALA A 142 -9.32 -10.19 3.41
CA ALA A 142 -8.66 -9.26 4.30
C ALA A 142 -9.61 -8.78 5.40
N LEU A 143 -10.83 -8.36 5.05
CA LEU A 143 -11.84 -7.91 6.02
C LEU A 143 -12.16 -8.97 7.06
N VAL A 144 -12.39 -10.22 6.65
CA VAL A 144 -12.67 -11.33 7.58
C VAL A 144 -11.48 -11.58 8.51
N SER A 145 -10.26 -11.57 7.98
CA SER A 145 -9.04 -11.77 8.77
C SER A 145 -8.86 -10.68 9.82
N PHE A 146 -9.14 -9.42 9.48
CA PHE A 146 -9.06 -8.31 10.42
C PHE A 146 -10.23 -8.26 11.40
N PHE A 147 -11.44 -8.66 11.00
CA PHE A 147 -12.56 -8.76 11.92
C PHE A 147 -12.31 -9.81 13.01
N ALA A 148 -11.65 -10.92 12.69
CA ALA A 148 -11.23 -11.89 13.71
C ALA A 148 -10.32 -11.25 14.78
N LEU A 149 -9.39 -10.39 14.37
CA LEU A 149 -8.52 -9.64 15.30
C LEU A 149 -9.29 -8.55 16.06
N ALA A 150 -10.19 -7.84 15.38
CA ALA A 150 -10.99 -6.77 15.98
C ALA A 150 -11.96 -7.31 17.04
N LEU A 151 -12.53 -8.50 16.83
CA LEU A 151 -13.36 -9.17 17.83
C LEU A 151 -12.56 -9.52 19.10
N ASN A 152 -11.31 -9.95 18.95
CA ASN A 152 -10.43 -10.22 20.08
C ASN A 152 -10.05 -8.94 20.84
N ALA A 153 -9.79 -7.85 20.12
CA ALA A 153 -9.45 -6.55 20.70
C ALA A 153 -10.65 -5.73 21.19
N GLY A 154 -11.89 -6.15 20.88
CA GLY A 154 -13.13 -5.41 21.17
C GLY A 154 -13.26 -4.07 20.42
N SER A 155 -12.47 -3.84 19.38
CA SER A 155 -12.43 -2.58 18.63
C SER A 155 -11.81 -2.78 17.26
N THR A 156 -12.23 -1.99 16.28
CA THR A 156 -11.69 -1.95 14.92
C THR A 156 -10.56 -0.92 14.76
N SER A 157 -10.26 -0.16 15.82
CA SER A 157 -9.18 0.83 15.81
C SER A 157 -7.81 0.16 15.81
N PHE A 158 -6.88 0.68 14.99
CA PHE A 158 -5.48 0.25 14.99
C PHE A 158 -4.82 0.34 16.37
N ALA A 159 -5.11 1.40 17.11
CA ALA A 159 -4.54 1.64 18.43
C ALA A 159 -4.98 0.59 19.45
N ALA A 160 -6.27 0.22 19.42
CA ALA A 160 -6.82 -0.79 20.31
C ALA A 160 -6.27 -2.19 19.98
N ILE A 161 -6.17 -2.55 18.69
CA ILE A 161 -5.66 -3.85 18.27
C ILE A 161 -4.16 -3.99 18.59
N ALA A 162 -3.37 -2.94 18.37
CA ALA A 162 -1.94 -2.96 18.67
C ALA A 162 -1.65 -2.87 20.18
N GLY A 163 -2.46 -2.10 20.93
CA GLY A 163 -2.35 -1.96 22.38
C GLY A 163 -2.76 -3.21 23.15
N ASN A 164 -3.75 -3.96 22.66
CA ASN A 164 -4.21 -5.21 23.29
C ASN A 164 -3.31 -6.42 23.03
N GLY A 165 -2.15 -6.24 22.39
CA GLY A 165 -1.06 -7.23 22.42
C GLY A 165 -1.51 -8.64 22.03
N VAL A 166 -2.18 -8.80 20.88
CA VAL A 166 -2.67 -10.10 20.38
C VAL A 166 -1.52 -11.12 20.14
N PHE A 167 -0.27 -10.67 20.13
CA PHE A 167 0.93 -11.52 20.11
C PHE A 167 1.44 -11.84 21.52
N HIS A 168 0.63 -12.50 22.35
CA HIS A 168 1.19 -13.24 23.48
C HIS A 168 1.82 -14.54 22.96
N ALA A 169 3.05 -14.87 23.38
CA ALA A 169 3.75 -16.09 22.96
C ALA A 169 2.91 -17.38 23.16
N SER A 170 1.96 -17.37 24.09
CA SER A 170 1.01 -18.44 24.36
C SER A 170 -0.02 -18.69 23.25
N SER A 171 -0.42 -17.68 22.46
CA SER A 171 -1.34 -17.87 21.32
C SER A 171 -0.67 -18.54 20.13
N LEU A 172 0.65 -18.32 19.96
CA LEU A 172 1.45 -19.02 18.96
C LEU A 172 1.61 -20.50 19.30
N THR A 173 1.85 -20.85 20.57
CA THR A 173 1.94 -22.26 20.99
C THR A 173 0.59 -22.99 20.93
N ALA A 174 -0.53 -22.28 21.16
CA ALA A 174 -1.87 -22.87 21.06
C ALA A 174 -2.31 -23.18 19.62
N GLY A 175 -1.75 -22.48 18.62
CA GLY A 175 -2.03 -22.77 17.20
C GLY A 175 -1.25 -23.96 16.62
N PHE A 176 -0.22 -24.44 17.32
CA PHE A 176 0.60 -25.60 16.93
C PHE A 176 0.36 -26.85 17.81
N ALA A 177 -0.56 -26.79 18.77
CA ALA A 177 -0.99 -27.90 19.62
C ALA A 177 -2.37 -28.40 19.19
#